data_AF-A0A7C5DAQ0-F1
#
_entry.id   AF-A0A7C5DAQ0-F1
#
_cell.length_a   1.000
_cell.length_b   1.000
_cell.length_c   1.000
_cell.angle_alpha   90.00
_cell.angle_beta   90.00
_cell.angle_gamma   90.00
#
_symmetry.space_group_name_H-M   'P 1'
#
loop_
_entity.id
_entity.type
_entity.pdbx_description
1 polymer ?
#
loop_
_entity_poly.entity_id
_entity_poly.type
_entity_poly.pdbx_seq_one_letter_code
_entity_poly.pdbx_strand_id
1 'polypeptide(L)'
;QFVELMGGELKLESAKDQGTTFFFSLPFEEIISNEVNYIHAFNDMTLGKYEQDIPTKLDNYLEEYFKYFGPSVKHFESVGALKELVDSNICKNFWIDIDKAKQNILDAIRNMDKSKLIVIANVTSRPTIEELNINQDNVIYKPLTLSKLKTVLLNNAASAPQLVEEALPSHATKFNAKVLVTEDNIINQKLIKRILEEHGITVDLANNGLESFKKRRANDYDLLFMDIQMPVMDGIEATHEILDYEEDEEIPHIPIVALTANALKGDRERFLSEGMDEYITKPIETAELLYILNKFLSHKSNREVSDANPNTPKAKPIVEEKEVSPKPIIKEKEVVTEEIKDNTNTLDESITLELEQDDVPIALEEKATEESAKKILIAKKFLLERRVLVKVIENLGYPYESLESLENFESKLASDNYDIVFADADLLTKNISQLHNNLDIITTRKSKEEIENLIRKQRG
;
A
#
# COMPACT_ATOMS: atom_id res chain seq x y z
N GLN A 1 -15.92 8.90 18.20
CA GLN A 1 -14.59 8.56 18.74
C GLN A 1 -13.50 8.57 17.66
N PHE A 2 -13.27 7.51 16.85
CA PHE A 2 -12.21 7.57 15.81
C PHE A 2 -12.43 8.67 14.77
N VAL A 3 -13.67 8.83 14.31
CA VAL A 3 -14.07 9.88 13.36
C VAL A 3 -13.79 11.28 13.92
N GLU A 4 -14.14 11.54 15.18
CA GLU A 4 -13.86 12.83 15.84
C GLU A 4 -12.36 13.07 16.04
N LEU A 5 -11.59 12.02 16.36
CA LEU A 5 -10.13 12.14 16.52
C LEU A 5 -9.42 12.40 15.20
N MET A 6 -9.99 11.99 14.07
CA MET A 6 -9.54 12.33 12.72
C MET A 6 -10.11 13.67 12.23
N GLY A 7 -10.71 14.48 13.10
CA GLY A 7 -11.28 15.79 12.75
C GLY A 7 -12.57 15.72 11.93
N GLY A 8 -13.23 14.57 11.91
CA GLY A 8 -14.43 14.31 11.14
C GLY A 8 -15.72 14.28 11.94
N GLU A 9 -16.84 14.14 11.23
CA GLU A 9 -18.19 14.04 11.81
C GLU A 9 -18.85 12.70 11.47
N LEU A 10 -19.51 12.07 12.46
CA LEU A 10 -20.33 10.87 12.25
C LEU A 10 -21.82 11.27 12.29
N LYS A 11 -22.58 10.86 11.28
CA LYS A 11 -24.02 11.09 11.13
C LYS A 11 -24.74 9.76 10.93
N LEU A 12 -26.02 9.74 11.30
CA LEU A 12 -26.89 8.58 11.15
C LEU A 12 -28.23 9.02 10.59
N GLU A 13 -28.71 8.28 9.60
CA GLU A 13 -30.08 8.35 9.11
C GLU A 13 -30.74 7.00 9.35
N SER A 14 -31.91 7.02 9.97
CA SER A 14 -32.70 5.82 10.22
C SER A 14 -34.17 6.10 9.94
N ALA A 15 -34.79 5.21 9.17
CA ALA A 15 -36.21 5.22 8.92
C ALA A 15 -36.80 3.85 9.25
N LYS A 16 -37.94 3.87 9.95
CA LYS A 16 -38.65 2.65 10.35
C LYS A 16 -38.96 1.83 9.08
N ASP A 17 -38.64 0.54 9.13
CA ASP A 17 -38.82 -0.43 8.04
C ASP A 17 -37.97 -0.18 6.77
N GLN A 18 -37.04 0.79 6.77
CA GLN A 18 -36.08 1.01 5.68
C GLN A 18 -34.61 0.76 6.08
N GLY A 19 -34.35 0.64 7.38
CA GLY A 19 -33.02 0.35 7.94
C GLY A 19 -32.31 1.61 8.44
N THR A 20 -31.03 1.44 8.75
CA THR A 20 -30.18 2.48 9.34
C THR A 20 -28.89 2.58 8.54
N THR A 21 -28.54 3.80 8.14
CA THR A 21 -27.30 4.11 7.45
C THR A 21 -26.45 5.04 8.31
N PHE A 22 -25.18 4.70 8.47
CA PHE A 22 -24.18 5.52 9.15
C PHE A 22 -23.25 6.11 8.11
N PHE A 23 -22.97 7.40 8.21
CA PHE A 23 -22.04 8.10 7.33
C PHE A 23 -21.06 8.87 8.19
N PHE A 24 -19.82 8.96 7.75
CA PHE A 24 -18.86 9.85 8.36
C PHE A 24 -18.12 10.65 7.30
N SER A 25 -17.70 11.85 7.66
CA SER A 25 -16.88 12.71 6.81
C SER A 25 -15.55 12.91 7.50
N LEU A 26 -14.44 12.68 6.81
CA LEU A 26 -13.08 12.92 7.30
C LEU A 26 -12.40 13.93 6.39
N PRO A 27 -11.73 14.96 6.93
CA PRO A 27 -10.84 15.79 6.15
C PRO A 27 -9.55 14.99 5.84
N PHE A 28 -9.24 14.84 4.56
CA PHE A 28 -7.96 14.31 4.10
C PHE A 28 -7.32 15.30 3.14
N GLU A 29 -5.99 15.35 3.13
CA GLU A 29 -5.26 16.01 2.06
C GLU A 29 -5.31 15.12 0.82
N GLU A 30 -5.65 15.71 -0.32
CA GLU A 30 -5.71 14.99 -1.59
C GLU A 30 -4.29 14.68 -2.06
N ILE A 31 -3.92 13.41 -1.99
CA ILE A 31 -2.67 12.91 -2.56
C ILE A 31 -2.99 12.45 -3.98
N ILE A 32 -2.29 13.01 -4.96
CA ILE A 32 -2.43 12.64 -6.36
C ILE A 32 -2.00 11.17 -6.49
N SER A 33 -2.95 10.31 -6.89
CA SER A 33 -2.67 8.90 -7.14
C SER A 33 -1.98 8.73 -8.49
N ASN A 34 -0.90 7.94 -8.52
CA ASN A 34 -0.24 7.52 -9.75
C ASN A 34 -0.86 6.26 -10.34
N GLU A 35 -1.96 5.75 -9.76
CA GLU A 35 -2.66 4.61 -10.30
C GLU A 35 -3.31 4.95 -11.64
N VAL A 36 -3.24 4.00 -12.57
CA VAL A 36 -3.89 4.11 -13.87
C VAL A 36 -5.37 4.40 -13.68
N ASN A 37 -5.82 5.55 -14.18
CA ASN A 37 -7.20 5.98 -14.09
C ASN A 37 -8.04 5.24 -15.14
N TYR A 38 -9.02 4.48 -14.68
CA TYR A 38 -9.94 3.73 -15.54
C TYR A 38 -11.28 4.43 -15.74
N ILE A 39 -11.39 5.69 -15.33
CA ILE A 39 -12.56 6.52 -15.61
C ILE A 39 -12.79 6.51 -17.12
N HIS A 40 -13.99 6.10 -17.53
CA HIS A 40 -14.42 6.07 -18.92
C HIS A 40 -13.56 5.21 -19.88
N ALA A 41 -12.74 4.31 -19.33
CA ALA A 41 -11.81 3.47 -20.08
C ALA A 41 -12.46 2.52 -21.10
N PHE A 42 -13.76 2.24 -20.96
CA PHE A 42 -14.49 1.30 -21.79
C PHE A 42 -15.70 1.94 -22.49
N ASN A 43 -15.64 3.24 -22.81
CA ASN A 43 -16.73 3.97 -23.48
C ASN A 43 -17.17 3.39 -24.84
N ASP A 44 -16.29 2.66 -25.53
CA ASP A 44 -16.59 1.99 -26.80
C ASP A 44 -17.27 0.63 -26.62
N MET A 45 -17.32 0.13 -25.38
CA MET A 45 -17.96 -1.12 -25.03
C MET A 45 -19.45 -0.90 -24.77
N THR A 46 -20.29 -1.72 -25.42
CA THR A 46 -21.72 -1.80 -25.10
C THR A 46 -22.06 -3.16 -24.50
N LEU A 47 -22.64 -3.14 -23.30
CA LEU A 47 -23.00 -4.31 -22.51
C LEU A 47 -24.51 -4.51 -22.52
N GLY A 48 -24.97 -5.74 -22.72
CA GLY A 48 -26.35 -6.12 -22.44
C GLY A 48 -26.46 -6.59 -21.00
N LYS A 49 -27.12 -5.86 -20.10
CA LYS A 49 -27.32 -6.27 -18.70
C LYS A 49 -28.71 -6.87 -18.50
N TYR A 50 -28.78 -8.08 -17.94
CA TYR A 50 -30.06 -8.64 -17.52
C TYR A 50 -30.59 -7.86 -16.31
N GLU A 51 -31.83 -7.42 -16.41
CA GLU A 51 -32.53 -6.72 -15.34
C GLU A 51 -33.60 -7.63 -14.73
N GLN A 52 -33.52 -7.78 -13.41
CA GLN A 52 -34.46 -8.55 -12.62
C GLN A 52 -35.60 -7.66 -12.10
N ASP A 53 -36.74 -8.27 -11.78
CA ASP A 53 -37.96 -7.54 -11.39
C ASP A 53 -37.79 -6.63 -10.16
N ILE A 54 -36.88 -6.99 -9.24
CA ILE A 54 -36.61 -6.24 -8.01
C ILE A 54 -35.12 -5.92 -7.94
N PRO A 55 -34.71 -4.67 -8.20
CA PRO A 55 -33.32 -4.26 -8.08
C PRO A 55 -32.76 -4.52 -6.68
N THR A 56 -31.52 -4.98 -6.61
CA THR A 56 -30.79 -5.18 -5.36
C THR A 56 -29.82 -4.04 -5.09
N LYS A 57 -29.29 -3.96 -3.86
CA LYS A 57 -28.18 -3.04 -3.54
C LYS A 57 -26.97 -3.26 -4.45
N LEU A 58 -26.73 -4.50 -4.88
CA LEU A 58 -25.63 -4.84 -5.79
C LEU A 58 -25.82 -4.20 -7.17
N ASP A 59 -27.06 -4.10 -7.65
CA ASP A 59 -27.36 -3.43 -8.92
C ASP A 59 -26.97 -1.96 -8.86
N ASN A 60 -27.28 -1.26 -7.76
CA ASN A 60 -26.89 0.14 -7.59
C ASN A 60 -25.36 0.31 -7.61
N TYR A 61 -24.61 -0.58 -6.94
CA TYR A 61 -23.15 -0.53 -6.97
C TYR A 61 -22.59 -0.83 -8.37
N LEU A 62 -23.21 -1.77 -9.09
CA LEU A 62 -22.83 -2.08 -10.47
C LEU A 62 -23.02 -0.88 -11.39
N GLU A 63 -24.14 -0.17 -11.29
CA GLU A 63 -24.38 1.03 -12.09
C GLU A 63 -23.34 2.12 -11.81
N GLU A 64 -22.97 2.35 -10.55
CA GLU A 64 -21.91 3.30 -10.20
C GLU A 64 -20.55 2.86 -10.77
N TYR A 65 -20.24 1.57 -10.73
CA TYR A 65 -19.01 1.07 -11.35
C TYR A 65 -19.04 1.17 -12.88
N PHE A 66 -20.15 0.87 -13.54
CA PHE A 66 -20.29 1.05 -14.98
C PHE A 66 -20.19 2.53 -15.36
N LYS A 67 -20.74 3.43 -14.56
CA LYS A 67 -20.58 4.87 -14.75
C LYS A 67 -19.11 5.29 -14.62
N TYR A 68 -18.39 4.73 -13.64
CA TYR A 68 -16.94 4.96 -13.50
C TYR A 68 -16.18 4.44 -14.71
N PHE A 69 -16.32 3.16 -15.08
CA PHE A 69 -15.57 2.54 -16.19
C PHE A 69 -16.00 3.01 -17.59
N GLY A 70 -17.21 3.56 -17.73
CA GLY A 70 -17.75 4.09 -18.98
C GLY A 70 -18.49 3.17 -19.96
N PRO A 71 -18.61 1.83 -19.81
CA PRO A 71 -19.34 1.06 -20.81
C PRO A 71 -20.80 1.49 -20.91
N SER A 72 -21.33 1.56 -22.13
CA SER A 72 -22.75 1.79 -22.35
C SER A 72 -23.54 0.55 -21.98
N VAL A 73 -24.48 0.66 -21.05
CA VAL A 73 -25.30 -0.47 -20.60
C VAL A 73 -26.68 -0.41 -21.25
N LYS A 74 -27.07 -1.51 -21.91
CA LYS A 74 -28.42 -1.74 -22.43
C LYS A 74 -29.09 -2.82 -21.60
N HIS A 75 -30.26 -2.50 -21.07
CA HIS A 75 -30.97 -3.39 -20.18
C HIS A 75 -31.93 -4.31 -20.95
N PHE A 76 -32.09 -5.55 -20.49
CA PHE A 76 -33.09 -6.47 -21.00
C PHE A 76 -33.70 -7.31 -19.88
N GLU A 77 -35.01 -7.56 -19.97
CA GLU A 77 -35.78 -8.30 -18.96
C GLU A 77 -36.40 -9.60 -19.50
N SER A 78 -36.38 -9.80 -20.83
CA SER A 78 -37.03 -10.92 -21.51
C SER A 78 -36.13 -11.60 -22.54
N VAL A 79 -36.45 -12.85 -22.86
CA VAL A 79 -35.75 -13.62 -23.90
C VAL A 79 -35.89 -12.95 -25.28
N GLY A 80 -37.02 -12.30 -25.56
CA GLY A 80 -37.23 -11.56 -26.80
C GLY A 80 -36.26 -10.39 -26.94
N ALA A 81 -36.19 -9.54 -25.90
CA ALA A 81 -35.27 -8.40 -25.84
C ALA A 81 -33.79 -8.84 -25.91
N LEU A 82 -33.43 -9.94 -25.23
CA LEU A 82 -32.10 -10.54 -25.34
C LEU A 82 -31.79 -10.90 -26.80
N LYS A 83 -32.72 -11.56 -27.50
CA LYS A 83 -32.55 -11.95 -28.90
C LYS A 83 -32.36 -10.75 -29.82
N GLU A 84 -33.17 -9.71 -29.65
CA GLU A 84 -33.05 -8.46 -30.41
C GLU A 84 -31.68 -7.81 -30.21
N LEU A 85 -31.16 -7.78 -28.98
CA LEU A 85 -29.83 -7.24 -28.69
C LEU A 85 -28.71 -8.10 -29.30
N VAL A 86 -28.84 -9.42 -29.27
CA VAL A 86 -27.90 -10.35 -29.91
C VAL A 86 -27.91 -10.16 -31.43
N ASP A 87 -29.08 -10.11 -32.05
CA ASP A 87 -29.26 -10.00 -33.50
C ASP A 87 -28.82 -8.63 -34.03
N SER A 88 -29.04 -7.56 -33.25
CA SER A 88 -28.54 -6.22 -33.57
C SER A 88 -27.02 -6.12 -33.58
N ASN A 89 -26.33 -7.07 -32.92
CA ASN A 89 -24.88 -7.10 -32.71
C ASN A 89 -24.32 -5.81 -32.07
N ILE A 90 -25.18 -5.04 -31.39
CA ILE A 90 -24.79 -3.82 -30.69
C ILE A 90 -24.07 -4.18 -29.39
N CYS A 91 -24.61 -5.13 -28.63
CA CYS A 91 -23.97 -5.62 -27.41
C CYS A 91 -23.04 -6.78 -27.76
N LYS A 92 -21.74 -6.62 -27.52
CA LYS A 92 -20.76 -7.71 -27.70
C LYS A 92 -20.78 -8.69 -26.54
N ASN A 93 -21.03 -8.18 -25.33
CA ASN A 93 -21.01 -8.96 -24.10
C ASN A 93 -22.30 -8.75 -23.31
N PHE A 94 -22.71 -9.79 -22.58
CA PHE A 94 -23.96 -9.84 -21.83
C PHE A 94 -23.68 -10.18 -20.37
N TRP A 95 -24.15 -9.32 -19.47
CA TRP A 95 -23.94 -9.38 -18.03
C TRP A 95 -25.16 -9.97 -17.33
N ILE A 96 -24.99 -11.08 -16.61
CA ILE A 96 -26.11 -11.82 -16.00
C ILE A 96 -25.75 -12.31 -14.60
N ASP A 97 -26.60 -12.00 -13.61
CA ASP A 97 -26.57 -12.65 -12.30
C ASP A 97 -27.35 -13.96 -12.37
N ILE A 98 -26.65 -15.10 -12.40
CA ILE A 98 -27.30 -16.41 -12.55
C ILE A 98 -28.08 -16.83 -11.30
N ASP A 99 -27.79 -16.26 -10.13
CA ASP A 99 -28.54 -16.57 -8.91
C ASP A 99 -29.92 -15.89 -8.89
N LYS A 100 -30.15 -14.94 -9.81
CA LYS A 100 -31.36 -14.12 -9.87
C LYS A 100 -32.07 -14.18 -11.23
N ALA A 101 -31.39 -14.67 -12.25
CA ALA A 101 -31.98 -14.87 -13.57
C ALA A 101 -33.15 -15.85 -13.54
N LYS A 102 -34.22 -15.52 -14.27
CA LYS A 102 -35.36 -16.42 -14.48
C LYS A 102 -34.91 -17.63 -15.31
N GLN A 103 -35.55 -18.78 -15.10
CA GLN A 103 -35.18 -20.04 -15.77
C GLN A 103 -35.19 -19.93 -17.31
N ASN A 104 -36.16 -19.22 -17.87
CA ASN A 104 -36.24 -18.98 -19.31
C ASN A 104 -35.04 -18.19 -19.87
N ILE A 105 -34.44 -17.28 -19.07
CA ILE A 105 -33.23 -16.54 -19.43
C ILE A 105 -32.01 -17.47 -19.35
N LEU A 106 -31.93 -18.29 -18.30
CA LEU A 106 -30.89 -19.31 -18.16
C LEU A 106 -30.90 -20.30 -19.35
N ASP A 107 -32.09 -20.71 -19.79
CA ASP A 107 -32.27 -21.58 -20.95
C ASP A 107 -31.92 -20.88 -22.27
N ALA A 108 -32.18 -19.57 -22.38
CA ALA A 108 -31.79 -18.79 -23.55
C ALA A 108 -30.27 -18.68 -23.67
N ILE A 109 -29.58 -18.36 -22.56
CA ILE A 109 -28.11 -18.22 -22.58
C ILE A 109 -27.38 -19.55 -22.73
N ARG A 110 -28.03 -20.68 -22.44
CA ARG A 110 -27.50 -22.03 -22.75
C ARG A 110 -27.14 -22.18 -24.22
N ASN A 111 -27.90 -21.57 -25.12
CA ASN A 111 -27.70 -21.66 -26.57
C ASN A 111 -26.88 -20.49 -27.15
N MET A 112 -26.44 -19.55 -26.31
CA MET A 112 -25.60 -18.43 -26.73
C MET A 112 -24.12 -18.79 -26.76
N ASP A 113 -23.37 -18.02 -27.54
CA ASP A 113 -21.90 -18.01 -27.51
C ASP A 113 -21.40 -17.62 -26.11
N LYS A 114 -20.68 -18.56 -25.46
CA LYS A 114 -20.22 -18.43 -24.07
C LYS A 114 -19.14 -17.38 -23.90
N SER A 115 -18.39 -17.08 -24.97
CA SER A 115 -17.37 -16.03 -24.94
C SER A 115 -17.98 -14.64 -24.69
N LYS A 116 -19.26 -14.46 -25.05
CA LYS A 116 -20.01 -13.21 -24.88
C LYS A 116 -20.70 -13.09 -23.53
N LEU A 117 -20.67 -14.13 -22.68
CA LEU A 117 -21.37 -14.13 -21.41
C LEU A 117 -20.42 -13.74 -20.28
N ILE A 118 -20.79 -12.73 -19.51
CA ILE A 118 -20.19 -12.34 -18.24
C ILE A 118 -21.19 -12.66 -17.14
N VAL A 119 -20.78 -13.49 -16.17
CA VAL A 119 -21.69 -14.03 -15.15
C VAL A 119 -21.27 -13.60 -13.75
N ILE A 120 -22.23 -13.10 -12.97
CA ILE A 120 -22.08 -12.98 -11.52
C ILE A 120 -22.75 -14.19 -10.87
N ALA A 121 -22.07 -14.80 -9.89
CA ALA A 121 -22.60 -15.94 -9.15
C ALA A 121 -22.14 -15.96 -7.68
N ASN A 122 -22.90 -16.64 -6.84
CA ASN A 122 -22.43 -17.16 -5.56
C ASN A 122 -21.52 -18.37 -5.78
N VAL A 123 -20.64 -18.66 -4.82
CA VAL A 123 -19.76 -19.84 -4.87
C VAL A 123 -20.56 -21.15 -4.98
N THR A 124 -21.77 -21.19 -4.40
CA THR A 124 -22.68 -22.34 -4.45
C THR A 124 -23.17 -22.67 -5.86
N SER A 125 -23.13 -21.69 -6.78
CA SER A 125 -23.66 -21.83 -8.13
C SER A 125 -22.59 -22.26 -9.14
N ARG A 126 -21.42 -22.66 -8.65
CA ARG A 126 -20.32 -23.22 -9.44
C ARG A 126 -20.73 -24.41 -10.32
N PRO A 127 -21.54 -25.40 -9.86
CA PRO A 127 -21.97 -26.49 -10.73
C PRO A 127 -22.75 -26.00 -11.96
N THR A 128 -23.62 -25.00 -11.78
CA THR A 128 -24.38 -24.40 -12.89
C THR A 128 -23.45 -23.68 -13.88
N ILE A 129 -22.41 -23.01 -13.40
CA ILE A 129 -21.40 -22.37 -14.27
C ILE A 129 -20.61 -23.42 -15.06
N GLU A 130 -20.23 -24.51 -14.42
CA GLU A 130 -19.52 -25.64 -15.05
C GLU A 130 -20.41 -26.32 -16.11
N GLU A 131 -21.70 -26.53 -15.83
CA GLU A 131 -22.69 -27.02 -16.81
C GLU A 131 -22.88 -26.07 -18.00
N LEU A 132 -22.83 -24.76 -17.77
CA LEU A 132 -22.95 -23.75 -18.82
C LEU A 132 -21.67 -23.63 -19.67
N ASN A 133 -20.57 -24.23 -19.24
CA ASN A 133 -19.26 -24.22 -19.88
C ASN A 133 -18.75 -22.80 -20.19
N ILE A 134 -18.86 -21.90 -19.20
CA ILE A 134 -18.42 -20.51 -19.31
C ILE A 134 -16.95 -20.42 -18.87
N ASN A 135 -16.15 -19.62 -19.59
CA ASN A 135 -14.77 -19.38 -19.20
C ASN A 135 -14.70 -18.72 -17.81
N GLN A 136 -13.83 -19.22 -16.94
CA GLN A 136 -13.61 -18.68 -15.59
C GLN A 136 -13.22 -17.20 -15.60
N ASP A 137 -12.55 -16.74 -16.66
CA ASP A 137 -12.18 -15.32 -16.85
C ASP A 137 -13.39 -14.38 -17.00
N ASN A 138 -14.57 -14.93 -17.27
CA ASN A 138 -15.83 -14.20 -17.41
C ASN A 138 -16.78 -14.41 -16.22
N VAL A 139 -16.31 -15.06 -15.16
CA VAL A 139 -17.11 -15.37 -13.97
C VAL A 139 -16.67 -14.53 -12.78
N ILE A 140 -17.61 -13.82 -12.18
CA ILE A 140 -17.38 -13.03 -10.97
C ILE A 140 -18.12 -13.67 -9.80
N TYR A 141 -17.35 -14.27 -8.89
CA TYR A 141 -17.90 -14.72 -7.62
C TYR A 141 -18.10 -13.56 -6.65
N LYS A 142 -19.31 -13.47 -6.09
CA LYS A 142 -19.68 -12.49 -5.05
C LYS A 142 -18.76 -12.65 -3.82
N PRO A 143 -18.32 -11.57 -3.15
CA PRO A 143 -18.70 -10.17 -3.38
C PRO A 143 -18.03 -9.57 -4.62
N LEU A 144 -18.77 -8.71 -5.32
CA LEU A 144 -18.26 -7.91 -6.43
C LEU A 144 -17.32 -6.84 -5.89
N THR A 145 -16.11 -6.78 -6.42
CA THR A 145 -15.13 -5.73 -6.14
C THR A 145 -14.74 -5.03 -7.42
N LEU A 146 -14.24 -3.79 -7.30
CA LEU A 146 -13.78 -3.00 -8.43
C LEU A 146 -12.70 -3.73 -9.24
N SER A 147 -11.74 -4.39 -8.58
CA SER A 147 -10.68 -5.16 -9.23
C SER A 147 -11.22 -6.34 -10.05
N LYS A 148 -12.23 -7.07 -9.54
CA LYS A 148 -12.85 -8.18 -10.29
C LYS A 148 -13.57 -7.67 -11.53
N LEU A 149 -14.31 -6.58 -11.40
CA LEU A 149 -15.01 -5.96 -12.52
C LEU A 149 -14.02 -5.47 -13.59
N LYS A 150 -12.96 -4.76 -13.17
CA LYS A 150 -11.88 -4.30 -14.04
C LYS A 150 -11.30 -5.44 -14.87
N THR A 151 -10.91 -6.55 -14.23
CA THR A 151 -10.32 -7.70 -14.94
C THR A 151 -11.26 -8.26 -16.01
N VAL A 152 -12.55 -8.42 -15.68
CA VAL A 152 -13.52 -8.97 -16.63
C VAL A 152 -13.79 -8.01 -17.79
N LEU A 153 -13.86 -6.70 -17.54
CA LEU A 153 -14.00 -5.71 -18.60
C LEU A 153 -12.77 -5.70 -19.53
N LEU A 154 -11.55 -5.79 -18.98
CA LEU A 154 -10.30 -5.89 -19.75
C LEU A 154 -10.28 -7.12 -20.65
N ASN A 155 -10.66 -8.28 -20.13
CA ASN A 155 -10.67 -9.55 -20.88
C ASN A 155 -11.69 -9.56 -22.02
N ASN A 156 -12.76 -8.77 -21.90
CA ASN A 156 -13.87 -8.73 -22.85
C ASN A 156 -13.90 -7.45 -23.72
N ALA A 157 -12.92 -6.57 -23.56
CA ALA A 157 -12.77 -5.38 -24.38
C ALA A 157 -12.28 -5.76 -25.79
N ALA A 158 -12.92 -5.22 -26.82
CA ALA A 158 -12.54 -5.49 -28.21
C ALA A 158 -11.30 -4.69 -28.66
N SER A 159 -10.91 -3.69 -27.87
CA SER A 159 -9.77 -2.81 -28.11
C SER A 159 -9.11 -2.52 -26.76
N ALA A 160 -7.84 -2.10 -26.80
CA ALA A 160 -7.18 -1.66 -25.58
C ALA A 160 -8.04 -0.56 -24.93
N PRO A 161 -8.24 -0.61 -23.60
CA PRO A 161 -9.04 0.39 -22.90
C PRO A 161 -8.52 1.79 -23.24
N GLN A 162 -9.43 2.73 -23.47
CA GLN A 162 -9.11 4.14 -23.62
C GLN A 162 -8.83 4.72 -22.24
N LEU A 163 -7.70 4.33 -21.66
CA LEU A 163 -7.25 4.89 -20.41
C LEU A 163 -7.15 6.39 -20.62
N VAL A 164 -7.92 7.13 -19.85
CA VAL A 164 -7.66 8.54 -19.67
C VAL A 164 -6.34 8.55 -18.92
N GLU A 165 -5.23 8.72 -19.64
CA GLU A 165 -4.11 9.46 -19.08
C GLU A 165 -4.75 10.79 -18.69
N GLU A 166 -5.23 10.85 -17.45
CA GLU A 166 -5.58 12.10 -16.80
C GLU A 166 -4.35 12.93 -17.03
N ALA A 167 -4.49 13.93 -17.93
CA ALA A 167 -3.35 14.56 -18.57
C ALA A 167 -2.40 14.92 -17.45
N LEU A 168 -1.36 14.10 -17.32
CA LEU A 168 -0.31 14.34 -16.39
C LEU A 168 0.08 15.77 -16.75
N PRO A 169 0.11 16.73 -15.81
CA PRO A 169 1.29 17.56 -15.84
C PRO A 169 2.39 16.51 -15.93
N SER A 170 3.04 16.40 -17.09
CA SER A 170 4.19 15.52 -17.27
C SER A 170 5.27 16.07 -16.36
N HIS A 171 5.10 15.87 -15.06
CA HIS A 171 6.19 15.70 -14.15
C HIS A 171 6.60 14.25 -14.40
N ALA A 172 7.16 14.02 -15.59
CA ALA A 172 8.34 13.19 -15.67
C ALA A 172 9.34 13.89 -14.74
N THR A 173 9.19 13.64 -13.44
CA THR A 173 10.08 14.14 -12.41
C THR A 173 11.35 13.37 -12.66
N LYS A 174 12.17 13.85 -13.59
CA LYS A 174 13.50 13.33 -13.80
C LYS A 174 14.31 13.82 -12.62
N PHE A 175 14.86 12.88 -11.87
CA PHE A 175 15.72 13.20 -10.76
C PHE A 175 17.15 13.14 -11.25
N ASN A 176 17.91 14.22 -11.11
CA ASN A 176 19.36 14.16 -11.28
C ASN A 176 19.99 13.73 -9.95
N ALA A 177 19.87 12.43 -9.66
CA ALA A 177 20.27 11.83 -8.40
C ALA A 177 21.04 10.52 -8.63
N LYS A 178 21.90 10.16 -7.67
CA LYS A 178 22.62 8.90 -7.63
C LYS A 178 22.09 8.04 -6.49
N VAL A 179 21.67 6.82 -6.77
CA VAL A 179 21.06 5.92 -5.79
C VAL A 179 21.84 4.62 -5.70
N LEU A 180 22.01 4.11 -4.49
CA LEU A 180 22.58 2.79 -4.23
C LEU A 180 21.45 1.81 -3.88
N VAL A 181 21.35 0.72 -4.64
CA VAL A 181 20.37 -0.35 -4.40
C VAL A 181 21.09 -1.58 -3.91
N THR A 182 20.69 -2.08 -2.74
CA THR A 182 21.25 -3.28 -2.10
C THR A 182 20.21 -4.38 -2.12
N GLU A 183 20.48 -5.45 -2.84
CA GLU A 183 19.57 -6.58 -3.07
C GLU A 183 20.41 -7.80 -3.45
N ASP A 184 20.14 -8.98 -2.89
CA ASP A 184 20.95 -10.18 -3.17
C ASP A 184 20.53 -10.92 -4.45
N ASN A 185 19.31 -10.70 -4.93
CA ASN A 185 18.78 -11.30 -6.14
C ASN A 185 19.03 -10.44 -7.39
N ILE A 186 19.84 -10.94 -8.33
CA ILE A 186 20.19 -10.28 -9.60
C ILE A 186 18.96 -9.89 -10.44
N ILE A 187 17.87 -10.67 -10.39
CA ILE A 187 16.64 -10.34 -11.14
C ILE A 187 15.96 -9.11 -10.53
N ASN A 188 15.87 -9.05 -9.21
CA ASN A 188 15.30 -7.90 -8.49
C ASN A 188 16.17 -6.65 -8.66
N GLN A 189 17.50 -6.79 -8.59
CA GLN A 189 18.44 -5.70 -8.88
C GLN A 189 18.18 -5.08 -10.27
N LYS A 190 18.03 -5.91 -11.31
CA LYS A 190 17.75 -5.46 -12.68
C LYS A 190 16.40 -4.75 -12.79
N LEU A 191 15.38 -5.25 -12.09
CA LEU A 191 14.06 -4.64 -12.07
C LEU A 191 14.12 -3.25 -11.43
N ILE A 192 14.67 -3.14 -10.22
CA ILE A 192 14.76 -1.88 -9.47
C ILE A 192 15.61 -0.87 -10.23
N LYS A 193 16.77 -1.29 -10.73
CA LYS A 193 17.66 -0.46 -11.54
C LYS A 193 16.94 0.11 -12.76
N ARG A 194 16.24 -0.72 -13.52
CA ARG A 194 15.52 -0.27 -14.71
C ARG A 194 14.46 0.79 -14.37
N ILE A 195 13.65 0.55 -13.32
CA ILE A 195 12.59 1.48 -12.92
C ILE A 195 13.21 2.84 -12.49
N LEU A 196 14.31 2.82 -11.73
CA LEU A 196 14.99 4.04 -11.30
C LEU A 196 15.66 4.79 -12.48
N GLU A 197 16.32 4.07 -13.40
CA GLU A 197 16.94 4.66 -14.60
C GLU A 197 15.90 5.30 -15.53
N GLU A 198 14.69 4.74 -15.62
CA GLU A 198 13.56 5.34 -16.36
C GLU A 198 13.17 6.73 -15.80
N HIS A 199 13.52 7.03 -14.53
CA HIS A 199 13.31 8.33 -13.88
C HIS A 199 14.56 9.24 -13.87
N GLY A 200 15.58 8.91 -14.67
CA GLY A 200 16.80 9.72 -14.82
C GLY A 200 17.83 9.55 -13.70
N ILE A 201 17.60 8.58 -12.80
CA ILE A 201 18.47 8.31 -11.65
C ILE A 201 19.63 7.42 -12.09
N THR A 202 20.84 7.76 -11.64
CA THR A 202 22.02 6.90 -11.81
C THR A 202 22.05 5.85 -10.69
N VAL A 203 22.10 4.57 -11.03
CA VAL A 203 21.99 3.47 -10.04
C VAL A 203 23.26 2.65 -9.95
N ASP A 204 23.81 2.56 -8.74
CA ASP A 204 24.81 1.56 -8.37
C ASP A 204 24.13 0.40 -7.62
N LEU A 205 24.60 -0.83 -7.85
CA LEU A 205 24.03 -2.05 -7.27
C LEU A 205 24.99 -2.66 -6.26
N ALA A 206 24.51 -3.16 -5.12
CA ALA A 206 25.28 -3.96 -4.16
C ALA A 206 24.56 -5.29 -3.89
N ASN A 207 25.32 -6.38 -3.73
CA ASN A 207 24.78 -7.74 -3.59
C ASN A 207 24.53 -8.17 -2.14
N ASN A 208 24.96 -7.37 -1.15
CA ASN A 208 24.77 -7.60 0.29
C ASN A 208 25.09 -6.32 1.07
N GLY A 209 24.79 -6.33 2.37
CA GLY A 209 25.03 -5.19 3.27
C GLY A 209 26.48 -4.71 3.30
N LEU A 210 27.44 -5.63 3.29
CA LEU A 210 28.87 -5.29 3.36
C LEU A 210 29.35 -4.57 2.08
N GLU A 211 28.88 -5.00 0.92
CA GLU A 211 29.17 -4.30 -0.33
C GLU A 211 28.52 -2.92 -0.36
N SER A 212 27.30 -2.80 0.19
CA SER A 212 26.59 -1.53 0.31
C SER A 212 27.37 -0.53 1.16
N PHE A 213 27.78 -0.94 2.36
CA PHE A 213 28.61 -0.15 3.26
C PHE A 213 29.91 0.32 2.59
N LYS A 214 30.65 -0.60 1.94
CA LYS A 214 31.87 -0.24 1.20
C LYS A 214 31.61 0.77 0.08
N LYS A 215 30.49 0.64 -0.63
CA LYS A 215 30.10 1.57 -1.69
C LYS A 215 29.73 2.94 -1.15
N ARG A 216 28.98 3.01 -0.04
CA ARG A 216 28.62 4.24 0.67
C ARG A 216 29.85 5.01 1.16
N ARG A 217 30.88 4.30 1.64
CA ARG A 217 32.17 4.91 2.04
C ARG A 217 33.00 5.45 0.88
N ALA A 218 32.88 4.83 -0.29
CA ALA A 218 33.68 5.18 -1.46
C ALA A 218 33.04 6.22 -2.37
N ASN A 219 31.73 6.46 -2.24
CA ASN A 219 30.97 7.32 -3.15
C ASN A 219 29.84 8.04 -2.41
N ASP A 220 29.50 9.23 -2.89
CA ASP A 220 28.29 9.93 -2.46
C ASP A 220 27.06 9.43 -3.21
N TYR A 221 25.96 9.30 -2.49
CA TYR A 221 24.65 8.98 -3.02
C TYR A 221 23.63 9.97 -2.45
N ASP A 222 22.45 10.03 -3.05
CA ASP A 222 21.34 10.87 -2.57
C ASP A 222 20.25 10.06 -1.83
N LEU A 223 20.25 8.73 -2.00
CA LEU A 223 19.28 7.80 -1.38
C LEU A 223 19.82 6.36 -1.48
N LEU A 224 19.57 5.56 -0.44
CA LEU A 224 19.84 4.12 -0.42
C LEU A 224 18.53 3.33 -0.39
N PHE A 225 18.45 2.28 -1.21
CA PHE A 225 17.49 1.20 -1.03
C PHE A 225 18.21 -0.01 -0.44
N MET A 226 17.71 -0.53 0.67
CA MET A 226 18.38 -1.59 1.44
C MET A 226 17.42 -2.77 1.65
N ASP A 227 17.68 -3.90 1.01
CA ASP A 227 16.98 -5.14 1.33
C ASP A 227 17.30 -5.59 2.77
N ILE A 228 16.25 -5.95 3.51
CA ILE A 228 16.39 -6.35 4.91
C ILE A 228 17.00 -7.74 5.02
N GLN A 229 16.59 -8.68 4.15
CA GLN A 229 16.98 -10.08 4.26
C GLN A 229 18.02 -10.43 3.19
N MET A 230 19.29 -10.37 3.55
CA MET A 230 20.41 -10.70 2.66
C MET A 230 21.45 -11.58 3.37
N PRO A 231 22.22 -12.40 2.63
CA PRO A 231 23.35 -13.13 3.19
C PRO A 231 24.54 -12.20 3.50
N VAL A 232 25.50 -12.71 4.28
CA VAL A 232 26.76 -12.05 4.68
C VAL A 232 26.59 -10.93 5.71
N MET A 233 25.78 -9.92 5.38
CA MET A 233 25.43 -8.81 6.27
C MET A 233 24.02 -8.38 5.88
N ASP A 234 23.12 -8.38 6.85
CA ASP A 234 21.72 -8.05 6.62
C ASP A 234 21.50 -6.52 6.50
N GLY A 235 20.30 -6.12 6.11
CA GLY A 235 20.01 -4.70 5.87
C GLY A 235 20.00 -3.84 7.14
N ILE A 236 19.72 -4.41 8.30
CA ILE A 236 19.71 -3.71 9.59
C ILE A 236 21.15 -3.51 10.05
N GLU A 237 21.96 -4.58 10.03
CA GLU A 237 23.40 -4.52 10.33
C GLU A 237 24.12 -3.51 9.43
N ALA A 238 23.84 -3.53 8.12
CA ALA A 238 24.41 -2.57 7.19
C ALA A 238 23.98 -1.12 7.46
N THR A 239 22.74 -0.93 7.94
CA THR A 239 22.24 0.40 8.31
C THR A 239 22.99 0.94 9.52
N HIS A 240 23.18 0.14 10.56
CA HIS A 240 23.97 0.55 11.73
C HIS A 240 25.41 0.91 11.36
N GLU A 241 26.09 0.08 10.56
CA GLU A 241 27.45 0.38 10.08
C GLU A 241 27.52 1.69 9.29
N ILE A 242 26.49 1.99 8.47
CA ILE A 242 26.41 3.26 7.74
C ILE A 242 26.20 4.43 8.70
N LEU A 243 25.31 4.30 9.69
CA LEU A 243 25.05 5.36 10.67
C LEU A 243 26.28 5.65 11.54
N ASP A 244 26.95 4.61 12.04
CA ASP A 244 28.19 4.74 12.83
C ASP A 244 29.28 5.44 12.00
N TYR A 245 29.44 5.06 10.72
CA TYR A 245 30.36 5.73 9.81
C TYR A 245 29.98 7.20 9.54
N GLU A 246 28.70 7.51 9.44
CA GLU A 246 28.22 8.88 9.24
C GLU A 246 28.50 9.76 10.46
N GLU A 247 28.36 9.20 11.67
CA GLU A 247 28.71 9.85 12.93
C GLU A 247 30.23 10.02 13.08
N ASP A 248 31.02 8.96 12.87
CA ASP A 248 32.48 8.94 13.04
C ASP A 248 33.20 9.92 12.10
N GLU A 249 32.73 10.06 10.85
CA GLU A 249 33.34 10.95 9.87
C GLU A 249 32.65 12.33 9.79
N GLU A 250 31.67 12.59 10.66
CA GLU A 250 30.88 13.83 10.72
C GLU A 250 30.25 14.23 9.36
N ILE A 251 29.77 13.25 8.60
CA ILE A 251 29.17 13.47 7.28
C ILE A 251 27.63 13.49 7.34
N PRO A 252 26.96 14.19 6.40
CA PRO A 252 25.50 14.25 6.41
C PRO A 252 24.86 12.87 6.23
N HIS A 253 23.80 12.63 7.01
CA HIS A 253 23.00 11.43 6.91
C HIS A 253 22.40 11.26 5.50
N ILE A 254 22.57 10.07 4.94
CA ILE A 254 21.90 9.69 3.70
C ILE A 254 20.57 9.00 4.00
N PRO A 255 19.47 9.35 3.32
CA PRO A 255 18.23 8.62 3.50
C PRO A 255 18.37 7.13 3.14
N ILE A 256 17.96 6.24 4.04
CA ILE A 256 17.98 4.79 3.88
C ILE A 256 16.54 4.26 3.89
N VAL A 257 16.16 3.60 2.80
CA VAL A 257 14.81 3.04 2.62
C VAL A 257 14.87 1.52 2.58
N ALA A 258 14.20 0.89 3.55
CA ALA A 258 14.10 -0.56 3.63
C ALA A 258 13.30 -1.16 2.47
N LEU A 259 13.78 -2.27 1.90
CA LEU A 259 13.01 -3.14 1.03
C LEU A 259 12.68 -4.43 1.79
N THR A 260 11.41 -4.71 2.04
CA THR A 260 10.99 -5.89 2.82
C THR A 260 9.98 -6.76 2.06
N ALA A 261 10.11 -8.08 2.16
CA ALA A 261 9.14 -9.03 1.60
C ALA A 261 7.81 -9.10 2.39
N ASN A 262 7.82 -8.61 3.63
CA ASN A 262 6.65 -8.62 4.52
C ASN A 262 6.43 -7.21 5.10
N ALA A 263 5.22 -6.69 4.96
CA ALA A 263 4.72 -5.60 5.80
C ALA A 263 3.76 -6.17 6.83
N LEU A 264 4.31 -6.78 7.88
CA LEU A 264 3.52 -7.09 9.06
C LEU A 264 3.36 -5.82 9.89
N LYS A 265 2.28 -5.78 10.65
CA LYS A 265 1.97 -4.65 11.53
C LYS A 265 3.08 -4.53 12.59
N GLY A 266 3.83 -3.42 12.57
CA GLY A 266 4.98 -3.19 13.46
C GLY A 266 6.34 -3.18 12.73
N ASP A 267 6.43 -3.71 11.51
CA ASP A 267 7.70 -3.74 10.77
C ASP A 267 8.18 -2.32 10.41
N ARG A 268 7.25 -1.42 10.08
CA ARG A 268 7.56 -0.02 9.84
C ARG A 268 8.18 0.63 11.08
N GLU A 269 7.50 0.52 12.23
CA GLU A 269 7.99 1.09 13.49
C GLU A 269 9.35 0.51 13.88
N ARG A 270 9.56 -0.80 13.63
CA ARG A 270 10.83 -1.46 13.84
C ARG A 270 11.94 -0.86 12.95
N PHE A 271 11.77 -0.84 11.62
CA PHE A 271 12.81 -0.31 10.71
C PHE A 271 13.17 1.15 11.00
N LEU A 272 12.17 1.98 11.34
CA LEU A 272 12.41 3.37 11.76
C LEU A 272 13.20 3.45 13.07
N SER A 273 12.96 2.53 14.02
CA SER A 273 13.70 2.49 15.28
C SER A 273 15.16 2.02 15.12
N GLU A 274 15.45 1.26 14.05
CA GLU A 274 16.83 0.87 13.67
C GLU A 274 17.54 1.97 12.84
N GLY A 275 16.92 3.15 12.69
CA GLY A 275 17.53 4.31 12.04
C GLY A 275 17.32 4.42 10.52
N MET A 276 16.42 3.62 9.93
CA MET A 276 16.00 3.80 8.53
C MET A 276 14.93 4.90 8.42
N ASP A 277 14.81 5.58 7.30
CA ASP A 277 13.90 6.74 7.15
C ASP A 277 12.50 6.37 6.62
N GLU A 278 12.41 5.26 5.90
CA GLU A 278 11.16 4.72 5.35
C GLU A 278 11.33 3.26 4.91
N TYR A 279 10.26 2.65 4.45
CA TYR A 279 10.27 1.30 3.90
C TYR A 279 9.37 1.20 2.66
N ILE A 280 9.64 0.20 1.82
CA ILE A 280 8.84 -0.22 0.68
C ILE A 280 8.65 -1.73 0.77
N THR A 281 7.45 -2.20 0.44
CA THR A 281 7.16 -3.63 0.37
C THR A 281 7.53 -4.21 -0.98
N LYS A 282 7.99 -5.47 -0.99
CA LYS A 282 8.18 -6.25 -2.21
C LYS A 282 6.88 -7.02 -2.49
N PRO A 283 6.38 -7.06 -3.74
CA PRO A 283 6.97 -6.47 -4.94
C PRO A 283 6.88 -4.93 -4.96
N ILE A 284 7.96 -4.28 -5.41
CA ILE A 284 8.05 -2.81 -5.42
C ILE A 284 7.03 -2.25 -6.42
N GLU A 285 6.07 -1.50 -5.90
CA GLU A 285 5.09 -0.80 -6.71
C GLU A 285 5.62 0.58 -7.14
N THR A 286 5.43 0.93 -8.41
CA THR A 286 5.93 2.21 -8.96
C THR A 286 5.41 3.42 -8.21
N ALA A 287 4.18 3.36 -7.67
CA ALA A 287 3.59 4.46 -6.90
C ALA A 287 4.31 4.68 -5.56
N GLU A 288 4.60 3.61 -4.80
CA GLU A 288 5.38 3.69 -3.55
C GLU A 288 6.79 4.21 -3.82
N LEU A 289 7.44 3.70 -4.88
CA LEU A 289 8.76 4.17 -5.28
C LEU A 289 8.75 5.67 -5.62
N LEU A 290 7.81 6.12 -6.44
CA LEU A 290 7.68 7.53 -6.79
C LEU A 290 7.40 8.43 -5.58
N TYR A 291 6.63 7.95 -4.60
CA TYR A 291 6.41 8.66 -3.35
C TYR A 291 7.73 8.86 -2.60
N ILE A 292 8.54 7.80 -2.46
CA ILE A 292 9.87 7.87 -1.82
C ILE A 292 10.80 8.82 -2.58
N LEU A 293 10.87 8.71 -3.91
CA LEU A 293 11.71 9.58 -4.72
C LEU A 293 11.29 11.05 -4.59
N ASN A 294 10.00 11.35 -4.58
CA ASN A 294 9.55 12.73 -4.37
C ASN A 294 9.82 13.21 -2.93
N LYS A 295 9.64 12.35 -1.93
CA LYS A 295 9.89 12.67 -0.52
C LYS A 295 11.35 13.07 -0.29
N PHE A 296 12.31 12.26 -0.77
CA PHE A 296 13.73 12.46 -0.48
C PHE A 296 14.49 13.22 -1.57
N LEU A 297 14.09 13.12 -2.84
CA LEU A 297 14.81 13.68 -3.99
C LEU A 297 14.08 14.87 -4.65
N SER A 298 13.03 15.44 -4.04
CA SER A 298 12.31 16.61 -4.59
C SER A 298 13.24 17.77 -4.98
N HIS A 299 14.29 18.02 -4.19
CA HIS A 299 15.29 19.05 -4.45
C HIS A 299 16.20 18.78 -5.67
N LYS A 300 16.25 17.53 -6.15
CA LYS A 300 16.95 17.10 -7.38
C LYS A 300 15.99 16.89 -8.56
N SER A 301 14.71 17.24 -8.42
CA SER A 301 13.74 17.11 -9.51
C SER A 301 13.90 18.20 -10.57
N ASN A 302 14.04 17.79 -11.83
CA ASN A 302 13.84 18.69 -12.96
C ASN A 302 12.35 18.76 -13.26
N ARG A 303 11.67 19.79 -12.75
CA ARG A 303 10.33 20.14 -13.20
C ARG A 303 10.45 20.86 -14.54
N GLU A 304 10.14 20.18 -15.64
CA GLU A 304 9.88 20.88 -16.90
C GLU A 304 8.63 21.75 -16.70
N VAL A 305 8.84 23.06 -16.62
CA VAL A 305 7.77 24.06 -16.63
C VAL A 305 7.20 24.09 -18.04
N SER A 306 6.02 23.49 -18.25
CA SER A 306 5.23 23.76 -19.44
C SER A 306 4.36 24.98 -19.17
N ASP A 307 4.62 26.06 -19.89
CA ASP A 307 3.83 27.28 -19.88
C ASP A 307 2.36 26.97 -20.17
N ALA A 308 1.49 27.26 -19.20
CA ALA A 308 0.06 27.31 -19.40
C ALA A 308 -0.28 28.50 -20.30
N ASN A 309 -0.89 28.24 -21.46
CA ASN A 309 -1.60 29.28 -22.22
C ASN A 309 -3.08 28.87 -22.39
N PRO A 310 -4.05 29.70 -21.93
CA PRO A 310 -5.46 29.38 -22.03
C PRO A 310 -5.96 29.72 -23.44
N ASN A 311 -6.51 28.75 -24.18
CA ASN A 311 -7.45 29.09 -25.26
C ASN A 311 -8.39 27.93 -25.64
N THR A 312 -9.67 28.29 -25.62
CA THR A 312 -10.88 27.58 -26.05
C THR A 312 -10.83 26.95 -27.46
N PRO A 313 -11.63 25.89 -27.72
CA PRO A 313 -11.66 25.18 -29.00
C PRO A 313 -12.48 25.94 -30.06
N LYS A 314 -11.94 26.05 -31.29
CA LYS A 314 -12.71 26.32 -32.51
C LYS A 314 -12.37 25.32 -33.60
N ALA A 315 -13.41 24.95 -34.35
CA ALA A 315 -13.51 23.85 -35.30
C ALA A 315 -12.61 23.95 -36.56
N LYS A 316 -12.35 22.78 -37.15
CA LYS A 316 -11.63 22.51 -38.42
C LYS A 316 -12.26 23.22 -39.65
N PRO A 317 -11.53 23.25 -40.78
CA PRO A 317 -11.91 22.34 -41.88
C PRO A 317 -10.73 21.56 -42.51
N ILE A 318 -11.15 20.64 -43.39
CA ILE A 318 -10.53 19.45 -43.97
C ILE A 318 -9.74 19.81 -45.24
N VAL A 319 -8.75 18.99 -45.63
CA VAL A 319 -8.63 18.29 -46.94
C VAL A 319 -7.17 18.02 -47.39
N GLU A 320 -6.95 16.73 -47.67
CA GLU A 320 -6.15 16.08 -48.73
C GLU A 320 -4.87 15.28 -48.42
N GLU A 321 -4.97 14.04 -48.91
CA GLU A 321 -4.11 12.88 -48.84
C GLU A 321 -2.83 13.02 -49.67
N LYS A 322 -1.80 12.25 -49.29
CA LYS A 322 -1.17 11.30 -50.21
C LYS A 322 -0.35 10.25 -49.48
N GLU A 323 -0.67 9.00 -49.75
CA GLU A 323 0.10 7.79 -49.49
C GLU A 323 1.50 7.86 -50.14
N VAL A 324 2.46 7.12 -49.57
CA VAL A 324 3.09 5.91 -50.15
C VAL A 324 4.34 5.54 -49.32
N SER A 325 4.41 4.27 -48.93
CA SER A 325 5.58 3.55 -48.39
C SER A 325 6.08 2.55 -49.49
N PRO A 326 7.08 1.64 -49.33
CA PRO A 326 8.09 1.40 -48.27
C PRO A 326 9.52 0.95 -48.77
N LYS A 327 10.40 0.57 -47.80
CA LYS A 327 11.47 -0.49 -47.82
C LYS A 327 12.90 -0.15 -48.34
N PRO A 328 13.95 -0.97 -48.05
CA PRO A 328 14.67 -1.21 -46.77
C PRO A 328 16.23 -1.15 -46.98
N ILE A 329 17.09 -1.53 -46.02
CA ILE A 329 18.36 -2.31 -46.22
C ILE A 329 19.07 -2.56 -44.87
N ILE A 330 19.53 -3.81 -44.73
CA ILE A 330 20.29 -4.48 -43.66
C ILE A 330 21.80 -4.18 -43.77
N LYS A 331 22.56 -4.23 -42.66
CA LYS A 331 23.94 -4.78 -42.64
C LYS A 331 24.40 -5.18 -41.22
N GLU A 332 24.87 -6.43 -41.12
CA GLU A 332 25.53 -7.10 -39.98
C GLU A 332 27.05 -6.91 -39.97
N LYS A 333 27.65 -7.44 -38.87
CA LYS A 333 29.04 -7.83 -38.54
C LYS A 333 29.67 -6.95 -37.43
N GLU A 334 30.38 -7.47 -36.42
CA GLU A 334 31.24 -8.66 -36.40
C GLU A 334 31.49 -9.17 -34.97
N VAL A 335 31.90 -10.44 -34.88
CA VAL A 335 32.23 -11.24 -33.69
C VAL A 335 33.73 -11.11 -33.38
N VAL A 336 34.11 -11.05 -32.09
CA VAL A 336 35.46 -11.43 -31.63
C VAL A 336 35.34 -12.34 -30.41
N THR A 337 35.85 -13.55 -30.59
CA THR A 337 36.14 -14.57 -29.57
C THR A 337 37.56 -14.37 -29.03
N GLU A 338 37.78 -14.53 -27.73
CA GLU A 338 39.05 -15.01 -27.18
C GLU A 338 38.79 -15.93 -25.99
N GLU A 339 39.64 -16.96 -25.89
CA GLU A 339 39.48 -18.19 -25.14
C GLU A 339 40.65 -18.34 -24.13
N ILE A 340 40.34 -18.97 -22.97
CA ILE A 340 41.18 -19.82 -22.11
C ILE A 340 42.22 -19.15 -21.17
N LYS A 341 42.06 -19.39 -19.86
CA LYS A 341 42.98 -20.26 -19.05
C LYS A 341 42.46 -20.52 -17.62
N ASP A 342 42.45 -21.82 -17.30
CA ASP A 342 42.29 -22.45 -15.99
C ASP A 342 43.32 -21.97 -14.95
N ASN A 343 42.94 -22.03 -13.67
CA ASN A 343 43.74 -22.76 -12.67
C ASN A 343 42.95 -23.05 -11.38
N THR A 344 43.01 -24.32 -11.00
CA THR A 344 42.59 -24.95 -9.74
C THR A 344 43.55 -24.64 -8.59
N ASN A 345 43.05 -24.48 -7.35
CA ASN A 345 43.51 -25.27 -6.19
C ASN A 345 42.74 -24.98 -4.88
N THR A 346 42.92 -25.92 -3.96
CA THR A 346 42.13 -26.40 -2.82
C THR A 346 42.62 -25.96 -1.43
N LEU A 347 41.76 -26.23 -0.42
CA LEU A 347 42.00 -26.65 0.99
C LEU A 347 41.98 -25.63 2.15
N ASP A 348 41.05 -25.92 3.08
CA ASP A 348 41.07 -25.95 4.57
C ASP A 348 41.90 -24.94 5.39
N GLU A 349 41.26 -24.34 6.41
CA GLU A 349 41.51 -24.72 7.83
C GLU A 349 40.58 -23.99 8.82
N SER A 350 40.16 -24.74 9.83
CA SER A 350 39.37 -24.40 11.02
C SER A 350 40.22 -23.83 12.15
N ILE A 351 39.76 -22.82 12.89
CA ILE A 351 40.20 -22.55 14.28
C ILE A 351 39.02 -22.08 15.15
N THR A 352 38.95 -22.67 16.34
CA THR A 352 37.97 -22.49 17.42
C THR A 352 38.54 -21.58 18.53
N LEU A 353 37.65 -21.07 19.39
CA LEU A 353 37.79 -20.76 20.83
C LEU A 353 38.00 -19.29 21.26
N GLU A 354 37.03 -18.87 22.09
CA GLU A 354 37.16 -18.42 23.49
C GLU A 354 36.63 -17.02 23.86
N LEU A 355 35.78 -17.06 24.88
CA LEU A 355 35.09 -15.99 25.60
C LEU A 355 36.01 -15.42 26.68
N GLU A 356 36.06 -14.10 26.86
CA GLU A 356 36.35 -13.49 28.15
C GLU A 356 35.45 -12.27 28.38
N GLN A 357 34.82 -12.26 29.56
CA GLN A 357 34.10 -11.14 30.18
C GLN A 357 35.07 -10.28 31.02
N ASP A 358 34.55 -9.14 31.45
CA ASP A 358 35.03 -8.22 32.50
C ASP A 358 35.86 -7.02 32.00
N ASP A 359 35.26 -5.83 32.01
CA ASP A 359 35.47 -4.91 33.13
C ASP A 359 34.56 -3.67 33.03
N VAL A 360 33.90 -3.37 34.16
CA VAL A 360 33.19 -2.12 34.43
C VAL A 360 34.20 -1.10 34.95
N PRO A 361 34.11 0.19 34.56
CA PRO A 361 34.48 1.28 35.46
C PRO A 361 33.27 2.07 35.93
N ILE A 362 33.19 2.17 37.25
CA ILE A 362 32.21 2.90 38.04
C ILE A 362 32.53 4.40 38.06
N ALA A 363 31.46 5.19 37.93
CA ALA A 363 31.16 6.52 38.48
C ALA A 363 32.00 7.75 38.07
N LEU A 364 31.26 8.76 37.59
CA LEU A 364 31.20 10.04 38.28
C LEU A 364 29.73 10.48 38.40
N GLU A 365 29.26 10.58 39.65
CA GLU A 365 28.00 11.21 40.03
C GLU A 365 28.08 12.72 39.79
N GLU A 366 27.15 13.28 39.02
CA GLU A 366 26.66 14.64 39.25
C GLU A 366 25.18 14.56 39.63
N LYS A 367 24.91 14.86 40.91
CA LYS A 367 23.57 15.13 41.42
C LYS A 367 23.13 16.51 40.95
N ALA A 368 22.16 16.53 40.03
CA ALA A 368 21.19 17.61 39.91
C ALA A 368 19.78 16.99 39.89
N THR A 369 18.96 17.50 40.79
CA THR A 369 17.56 17.12 41.04
C THR A 369 16.65 17.48 39.88
N GLU A 370 16.08 16.48 39.21
CA GLU A 370 14.79 16.58 38.52
C GLU A 370 13.89 15.46 39.05
N GLU A 371 12.73 15.81 39.59
CA GLU A 371 11.68 14.84 39.88
C GLU A 371 11.31 14.13 38.58
N SER A 372 11.70 12.87 38.45
CA SER A 372 11.26 11.96 37.38
C SER A 372 9.73 12.03 37.26
N ALA A 373 9.23 12.71 36.24
CA ALA A 373 7.81 12.81 35.97
C ALA A 373 7.27 11.38 35.71
N LYS A 374 6.43 10.89 36.63
CA LYS A 374 5.81 9.57 36.51
C LYS A 374 5.11 9.43 35.15
N LYS A 375 5.19 8.26 34.53
CA LYS A 375 4.67 7.98 33.17
C LYS A 375 3.25 7.43 33.22
N ILE A 376 2.50 7.61 32.15
CA ILE A 376 1.18 7.00 31.96
C ILE A 376 1.35 5.64 31.27
N LEU A 377 0.84 4.56 31.85
CA LEU A 377 0.86 3.23 31.24
C LEU A 377 -0.45 2.95 30.46
N ILE A 378 -0.34 2.48 29.22
CA ILE A 378 -1.47 2.11 28.37
C ILE A 378 -1.44 0.60 28.11
N ALA A 379 -2.37 -0.14 28.70
CA ALA A 379 -2.47 -1.60 28.64
C ALA A 379 -3.85 -2.02 28.10
N LYS A 380 -4.07 -1.82 26.79
CA LYS A 380 -5.33 -2.13 26.10
C LYS A 380 -5.19 -3.35 25.18
N LYS A 381 -6.16 -4.28 25.23
CA LYS A 381 -6.23 -5.47 24.37
C LYS A 381 -6.49 -5.13 22.91
N PHE A 382 -7.35 -4.14 22.65
CA PHE A 382 -7.74 -3.76 21.30
C PHE A 382 -6.77 -2.75 20.69
N LEU A 383 -6.14 -3.12 19.57
CA LEU A 383 -5.13 -2.30 18.87
C LEU A 383 -5.62 -0.90 18.52
N LEU A 384 -6.89 -0.80 18.12
CA LEU A 384 -7.46 0.47 17.68
C LEU A 384 -7.68 1.42 18.88
N GLU A 385 -8.18 0.90 20.02
CA GLU A 385 -8.32 1.67 21.26
C GLU A 385 -6.95 2.12 21.80
N ARG A 386 -5.94 1.24 21.74
CA ARG A 386 -4.56 1.53 22.12
C ARG A 386 -3.96 2.68 21.31
N ARG A 387 -4.04 2.61 19.97
CA ARG A 387 -3.50 3.67 19.08
C ARG A 387 -4.18 5.02 19.32
N VAL A 388 -5.47 5.02 19.62
CA VAL A 388 -6.18 6.26 19.93
C VAL A 388 -5.79 6.86 21.26
N LEU A 389 -5.67 6.04 22.32
CA LEU A 389 -5.19 6.52 23.61
C LEU A 389 -3.77 7.07 23.54
N VAL A 390 -2.88 6.37 22.81
CA VAL A 390 -1.53 6.85 22.51
C VAL A 390 -1.60 8.24 21.86
N LYS A 391 -2.41 8.41 20.81
CA LYS A 391 -2.48 9.69 20.12
C LYS A 391 -3.08 10.82 20.96
N VAL A 392 -4.04 10.51 21.81
CA VAL A 392 -4.62 11.47 22.76
C VAL A 392 -3.58 11.92 23.77
N ILE A 393 -2.80 10.99 24.35
CA ILE A 393 -1.80 11.29 25.37
C ILE A 393 -0.59 12.02 24.77
N GLU A 394 -0.15 11.65 23.57
CA GLU A 394 0.84 12.40 22.78
C GLU A 394 0.40 13.86 22.59
N ASN A 395 -0.83 14.08 22.15
CA ASN A 395 -1.36 15.42 21.90
C ASN A 395 -1.53 16.25 23.19
N LEU A 396 -1.62 15.60 24.34
CA LEU A 396 -1.67 16.26 25.66
C LEU A 396 -0.28 16.51 26.24
N GLY A 397 0.79 15.99 25.63
CA GLY A 397 2.18 16.23 26.02
C GLY A 397 2.63 15.49 27.29
N TYR A 398 1.94 14.42 27.70
CA TYR A 398 2.32 13.63 28.86
C TYR A 398 3.21 12.44 28.49
N PRO A 399 4.24 12.11 29.28
CA PRO A 399 5.08 10.94 29.03
C PRO A 399 4.28 9.65 29.25
N TYR A 400 4.34 8.73 28.30
CA TYR A 400 3.57 7.48 28.33
C TYR A 400 4.39 6.27 27.91
N GLU A 401 3.90 5.09 28.26
CA GLU A 401 4.39 3.79 27.79
C GLU A 401 3.17 2.94 27.38
N SER A 402 3.22 2.31 26.21
CA SER A 402 2.14 1.48 25.69
C SER A 402 2.58 0.03 25.58
N LEU A 403 1.83 -0.90 26.19
CA LEU A 403 2.14 -2.32 26.14
C LEU A 403 1.63 -2.96 24.84
N GLU A 404 2.56 -3.60 24.12
CA GLU A 404 2.24 -4.38 22.92
C GLU A 404 1.73 -5.79 23.26
N SER A 405 2.27 -6.38 24.32
CA SER A 405 1.87 -7.66 24.92
C SER A 405 1.52 -7.48 26.39
N LEU A 406 0.49 -8.21 26.85
CA LEU A 406 -0.02 -8.14 28.21
C LEU A 406 0.69 -9.11 29.18
N GLU A 407 1.61 -9.93 28.67
CA GLU A 407 2.37 -10.91 29.47
C GLU A 407 3.24 -10.24 30.55
N ASN A 408 3.66 -8.99 30.31
CA ASN A 408 4.51 -8.22 31.23
C ASN A 408 3.75 -7.12 31.99
N PHE A 409 2.41 -7.15 32.00
CA PHE A 409 1.59 -6.11 32.63
C PHE A 409 1.82 -6.01 34.15
N GLU A 410 1.83 -7.14 34.85
CA GLU A 410 2.00 -7.17 36.32
C GLU A 410 3.43 -6.80 36.75
N SER A 411 4.45 -7.21 35.99
CA SER A 411 5.85 -6.86 36.27
C SER A 411 6.14 -5.38 36.03
N LYS A 412 5.48 -4.76 35.06
CA LYS A 412 5.58 -3.32 34.80
C LYS A 412 4.84 -2.50 35.85
N LEU A 413 3.66 -2.94 36.30
CA LEU A 413 2.93 -2.31 37.39
C LEU A 413 3.69 -2.28 38.72
N ALA A 414 4.58 -3.25 38.96
CA ALA A 414 5.42 -3.30 40.15
C ALA A 414 6.56 -2.26 40.17
N SER A 415 6.81 -1.58 39.04
CA SER A 415 7.75 -0.45 39.00
C SER A 415 7.03 0.84 39.39
N ASP A 416 7.56 1.61 40.36
CA ASP A 416 6.97 2.87 40.86
C ASP A 416 7.10 4.05 39.87
N ASN A 417 7.21 3.72 38.58
CA ASN A 417 7.42 4.64 37.47
C ASN A 417 6.10 5.18 36.89
N TYR A 418 4.95 4.67 37.33
CA TYR A 418 3.64 5.04 36.81
C TYR A 418 2.73 5.59 37.91
N ASP A 419 1.95 6.59 37.54
CA ASP A 419 0.90 7.19 38.37
C ASP A 419 -0.50 6.95 37.78
N ILE A 420 -0.61 6.79 36.46
CA ILE A 420 -1.87 6.55 35.75
C ILE A 420 -1.74 5.31 34.86
N VAL A 421 -2.74 4.41 34.94
CA VAL A 421 -2.79 3.21 34.10
C VAL A 421 -4.14 3.09 33.38
N PHE A 422 -4.12 3.09 32.06
CA PHE A 422 -5.27 2.78 31.21
C PHE A 422 -5.31 1.29 30.88
N ALA A 423 -6.12 0.52 31.60
CA ALA A 423 -6.24 -0.93 31.41
C ALA A 423 -7.67 -1.36 31.06
N ASP A 424 -7.85 -2.56 30.53
CA ASP A 424 -9.18 -3.18 30.40
C ASP A 424 -9.64 -3.76 31.75
N ALA A 425 -10.94 -3.68 32.04
CA ALA A 425 -11.49 -4.02 33.36
C ALA A 425 -11.25 -5.49 33.77
N ASP A 426 -11.11 -6.37 32.79
CA ASP A 426 -10.84 -7.80 32.95
C ASP A 426 -9.34 -8.13 33.12
N LEU A 427 -8.45 -7.15 32.97
CA LEU A 427 -7.01 -7.26 33.29
C LEU A 427 -6.69 -6.93 34.75
N LEU A 428 -7.68 -6.47 35.51
CA LEU A 428 -7.51 -6.12 36.92
C LEU A 428 -7.78 -7.33 37.81
N THR A 429 -6.73 -7.97 38.28
CA THR A 429 -6.82 -8.97 39.36
C THR A 429 -7.00 -8.26 40.72
N LYS A 430 -7.68 -8.91 41.68
CA LYS A 430 -7.98 -8.34 43.02
C LYS A 430 -6.75 -7.86 43.81
N ASN A 431 -5.56 -8.32 43.44
CA ASN A 431 -4.30 -7.96 44.11
C ASN A 431 -3.75 -6.60 43.64
N ILE A 432 -3.98 -6.20 42.39
CA ILE A 432 -3.42 -4.95 41.82
C ILE A 432 -4.01 -3.70 42.49
N SER A 433 -5.29 -3.74 42.88
CA SER A 433 -5.97 -2.63 43.57
C SER A 433 -5.47 -2.40 45.01
N GLN A 434 -4.67 -3.31 45.58
CA GLN A 434 -4.13 -3.21 46.94
C GLN A 434 -2.62 -2.86 46.97
N LEU A 435 -1.94 -2.90 45.81
CA LEU A 435 -0.48 -2.85 45.73
C LEU A 435 0.10 -1.42 45.74
N HIS A 436 -0.66 -0.38 45.40
CA HIS A 436 -0.16 1.00 45.38
C HIS A 436 -1.22 2.01 45.83
N ASN A 437 -0.95 2.75 46.91
CA ASN A 437 -1.84 3.82 47.40
C ASN A 437 -1.88 5.08 46.51
N ASN A 438 -1.02 5.18 45.48
CA ASN A 438 -0.87 6.36 44.61
C ASN A 438 -1.03 6.05 43.11
N LEU A 439 -1.58 4.88 42.74
CA LEU A 439 -1.76 4.46 41.35
C LEU A 439 -3.24 4.50 40.97
N ASP A 440 -3.62 5.40 40.05
CA ASP A 440 -4.99 5.47 39.56
C ASP A 440 -5.16 4.61 38.30
N ILE A 441 -6.09 3.67 38.37
CA ILE A 441 -6.38 2.73 37.30
C ILE A 441 -7.67 3.15 36.60
N ILE A 442 -7.56 3.57 35.35
CA ILE A 442 -8.67 4.05 34.53
C ILE A 442 -9.11 2.94 33.59
N THR A 443 -10.27 2.34 33.89
CA THR A 443 -10.86 1.24 33.11
C THR A 443 -11.87 1.70 32.06
N THR A 444 -12.26 2.98 32.08
CA THR A 444 -13.42 3.47 31.34
C THR A 444 -13.11 3.98 29.93
N ARG A 445 -14.01 3.70 28.98
CA ARG A 445 -14.08 4.23 27.60
C ARG A 445 -14.62 5.68 27.57
N LYS A 446 -13.92 6.64 28.15
CA LYS A 446 -14.43 8.01 28.35
C LYS A 446 -13.84 9.05 27.39
N SER A 447 -14.51 10.21 27.32
CA SER A 447 -14.26 11.31 26.37
C SER A 447 -12.95 12.06 26.63
N LYS A 448 -12.44 12.80 25.63
CA LYS A 448 -11.17 13.57 25.71
C LYS A 448 -11.17 14.55 26.89
N GLU A 449 -12.25 15.29 27.11
CA GLU A 449 -12.38 16.25 28.23
C GLU A 449 -12.40 15.56 29.60
N GLU A 450 -12.97 14.35 29.71
CA GLU A 450 -12.94 13.58 30.96
C GLU A 450 -11.56 13.01 31.25
N ILE A 451 -10.83 12.54 30.23
CA ILE A 451 -9.45 12.07 30.35
C ILE A 451 -8.54 13.24 30.76
N GLU A 452 -8.70 14.40 30.13
CA GLU A 452 -7.95 15.61 30.47
C GLU A 452 -8.26 16.09 31.89
N ASN A 453 -9.52 16.08 32.31
CA ASN A 453 -9.91 16.41 33.69
C ASN A 453 -9.42 15.39 34.72
N LEU A 454 -9.36 14.09 34.38
CA LEU A 454 -8.81 13.04 35.24
C LEU A 454 -7.30 13.22 35.43
N ILE A 455 -6.56 13.46 34.34
CA ILE A 455 -5.12 13.68 34.38
C ILE A 455 -4.79 14.97 35.15
N ARG A 456 -5.52 16.07 34.90
CA ARG A 456 -5.37 17.33 35.65
C ARG A 456 -5.68 17.17 37.14
N LYS A 457 -6.76 16.48 37.50
CA LYS A 457 -7.12 16.25 38.92
C LYS A 457 -6.01 15.52 39.70
N GLN A 458 -5.24 14.67 39.03
CA GLN A 458 -4.21 13.85 39.67
C GLN A 458 -2.82 14.51 39.66
N ARG A 459 -2.50 15.28 38.61
CA ARG A 459 -1.19 15.94 38.44
C ARG A 459 -1.18 17.44 38.81
N GLY A 460 -2.33 18.02 39.14
CA GLY A 460 -2.49 19.46 39.46
C GLY A 460 -3.03 20.25 38.28
#